data_AF-A0A931VD27-F1
#
_entry.id   AF-A0A931VD27-F1
#
_cell.length_a   1.000
_cell.length_b   1.000
_cell.length_c   1.000
_cell.angle_alpha   90.00
_cell.angle_beta   90.00
_cell.angle_gamma   90.00
#
_symmetry.space_group_name_H-M   'P 1'
#
loop_
_entity.id
_entity.type
_entity.pdbx_description
1 polymer ?
#
loop_
_entity_poly.entity_id
_entity_poly.type
_entity_poly.pdbx_seq_one_letter_code
_entity_poly.pdbx_strand_id
1 'polypeptide(L)' 'MEVIFFNANVKDNVYSLDEIPLSKSIRLIDLLKVFGNNLGMPYSKKVSTNLYELRVRGQQEIRILYCFHKTKLS' A
#
# COMPACT_ATOMS: atom_id res chain seq x y z
N MET A 1 3.75 8.41 -8.62
CA MET A 1 4.83 8.06 -7.67
C MET A 1 5.25 6.63 -7.91
N GLU A 2 6.50 6.30 -7.65
CA GLU A 2 6.97 4.90 -7.66
C GLU A 2 6.63 4.23 -6.32
N VAL A 3 6.29 2.94 -6.36
CA VAL A 3 6.11 2.11 -5.16
C VAL A 3 7.16 1.02 -5.18
N ILE A 4 7.96 0.98 -4.13
CA ILE A 4 9.02 -0.02 -3.95
C ILE A 4 8.63 -0.88 -2.74
N PHE A 5 8.66 -2.20 -2.91
CA PHE A 5 8.45 -3.11 -1.79
C PHE A 5 9.68 -3.10 -0.88
N PHE A 6 9.46 -3.05 0.43
CA PHE A 6 10.55 -2.99 1.42
C PHE A 6 11.54 -4.16 1.29
N ASN A 7 11.05 -5.36 0.96
CA ASN A 7 11.84 -6.53 0.60
C ASN A 7 11.00 -7.51 -0.26
N ALA A 8 11.64 -8.59 -0.71
CA ALA A 8 10.99 -9.64 -1.50
C ALA A 8 9.82 -10.31 -0.76
N ASN A 9 9.98 -10.61 0.54
CA ASN A 9 8.92 -11.26 1.32
C ASN A 9 7.64 -10.42 1.37
N VAL A 10 7.73 -9.08 1.47
CA VAL A 10 6.54 -8.21 1.45
C VAL A 10 5.84 -8.31 0.10
N LYS A 11 6.61 -8.33 -1.00
CA LYS A 11 6.07 -8.52 -2.34
C LYS A 11 5.35 -9.88 -2.42
N ASP A 12 6.02 -10.96 -2.05
CA ASP A 12 5.51 -12.32 -2.17
C ASP A 12 4.25 -12.52 -1.32
N ASN A 13 4.20 -11.97 -0.10
CA ASN A 13 3.01 -11.99 0.75
C ASN A 13 1.80 -11.27 0.13
N VAL A 14 2.02 -10.18 -0.61
CA VAL A 14 0.93 -9.50 -1.32
C VAL A 14 0.46 -10.35 -2.49
N TYR A 15 1.39 -10.94 -3.26
CA TYR A 15 1.05 -11.78 -4.42
C TYR A 15 0.54 -13.17 -4.06
N SER A 16 0.70 -13.62 -2.82
CA SER A 16 0.15 -14.89 -2.32
C SER A 16 -1.29 -14.76 -1.79
N LEU A 17 -1.89 -13.57 -1.84
CA LEU A 17 -3.29 -13.37 -1.46
C LEU A 17 -4.24 -14.06 -2.45
N ASP A 18 -5.42 -14.44 -1.96
CA ASP A 18 -6.51 -14.90 -2.81
C ASP A 18 -6.87 -13.84 -3.86
N GLU A 19 -7.45 -14.28 -4.98
CA GLU A 19 -7.70 -13.47 -6.18
C GLU A 19 -8.39 -12.12 -5.87
N ILE A 20 -9.45 -12.14 -5.04
CA ILE A 20 -10.22 -10.95 -4.69
C ILE A 20 -9.39 -9.96 -3.84
N PRO A 21 -8.81 -10.36 -2.68
CA PRO A 21 -7.94 -9.47 -1.92
C PRO A 21 -6.69 -8.99 -2.69
N LEU A 22 -6.11 -9.83 -3.55
CA LEU A 22 -4.99 -9.45 -4.43
C LEU A 22 -5.40 -8.32 -5.38
N SER A 23 -6.50 -8.50 -6.12
CA SER A 23 -7.00 -7.51 -7.08
C SER A 23 -7.29 -6.17 -6.41
N LYS A 24 -7.92 -6.18 -5.22
CA LYS A 24 -8.17 -4.96 -4.44
C LYS A 24 -6.89 -4.31 -3.92
N SER A 25 -5.90 -5.10 -3.51
CA SER A 25 -4.59 -4.61 -3.06
C SER A 25 -3.86 -3.90 -4.19
N ILE A 26 -3.79 -4.51 -5.37
CA ILE A 26 -3.18 -3.90 -6.57
C ILE A 26 -3.89 -2.59 -6.91
N ARG A 27 -5.22 -2.58 -6.93
CA ARG A 27 -6.02 -1.38 -7.20
C ARG A 27 -5.69 -0.24 -6.25
N LEU A 28 -5.58 -0.51 -4.94
CA LEU A 28 -5.25 0.50 -3.94
C LEU A 28 -3.79 0.98 -4.03
N ILE A 29 -2.85 0.09 -4.37
CA ILE A 29 -1.46 0.46 -4.65
C ILE A 29 -1.41 1.40 -5.86
N ASP A 30 -2.20 1.17 -6.90
CA ASP A 30 -2.25 2.07 -8.06
C ASP A 30 -2.88 3.42 -7.72
N LEU A 31 -3.93 3.45 -6.88
CA LEU A 31 -4.44 4.72 -6.37
C LEU A 31 -3.38 5.46 -5.55
N LEU A 32 -2.58 4.76 -4.74
CA LEU A 32 -1.48 5.37 -4.00
C LEU A 32 -0.42 5.98 -4.94
N LYS A 33 -0.10 5.31 -6.05
CA LYS A 33 0.82 5.87 -7.05
C LYS A 33 0.29 7.16 -7.69
N VAL A 34 -1.02 7.24 -7.93
CA VAL A 34 -1.69 8.38 -8.58
C VAL A 34 -1.86 9.55 -7.62
N PHE A 35 -2.41 9.30 -6.43
CA PHE A 35 -2.79 10.34 -5.48
C PHE A 35 -1.71 10.66 -4.44
N GLY A 36 -0.74 9.76 -4.24
CA GLY A 36 0.35 9.97 -3.30
C GLY A 36 -0.15 10.28 -1.89
N ASN A 37 0.39 11.35 -1.30
CA ASN A 37 0.01 11.85 0.02
C ASN A 37 -1.43 12.39 0.10
N ASN A 38 -2.09 12.61 -1.03
CA ASN A 38 -3.49 13.04 -1.06
C ASN A 38 -4.46 11.85 -1.00
N LEU A 39 -3.98 10.61 -1.07
CA LEU A 39 -4.81 9.45 -0.81
C LEU A 39 -5.15 9.40 0.68
N GLY A 40 -6.39 9.75 1.01
CA GLY A 40 -6.91 9.78 2.38
C GLY A 40 -7.89 8.65 2.69
N MET A 41 -8.66 8.85 3.75
CA MET A 41 -9.73 7.94 4.15
C MET A 41 -10.81 7.85 3.05
N PRO A 42 -11.43 6.68 2.83
CA PRO A 42 -11.30 5.45 3.62
C PRO A 42 -10.11 4.56 3.23
N TYR A 43 -9.38 4.90 2.17
CA TYR A 43 -8.37 4.05 1.53
C TYR A 43 -7.02 4.05 2.22
N SER A 44 -6.62 5.19 2.77
CA SER A 44 -5.39 5.33 3.53
C SER A 44 -5.63 6.06 4.85
N LYS A 45 -4.90 5.64 5.87
CA LYS A 45 -4.90 6.28 7.19
C LYS A 45 -3.47 6.46 7.68
N LYS A 46 -3.17 7.64 8.23
CA LYS A 46 -1.90 7.86 8.95
C LYS A 46 -1.94 7.11 10.27
N VAL A 47 -0.92 6.29 10.52
CA VAL A 47 -0.78 5.48 11.76
C VAL A 47 0.18 6.16 12.73
N SER A 48 1.29 6.70 12.22
CA SER A 48 2.27 7.47 13.00
C SER A 48 3.05 8.45 12.10
N THR A 49 4.09 9.08 12.63
CA THR A 49 4.96 9.97 11.85
C THR A 49 5.57 9.20 10.68
N ASN A 50 5.29 9.64 9.45
CA ASN A 50 5.71 9.02 8.19
C ASN A 50 5.28 7.56 7.97
N LEU A 51 4.34 7.03 8.75
CA LEU A 51 3.80 5.69 8.59
C LEU A 51 2.30 5.73 8.35
N TYR A 52 1.87 5.03 7.31
CA TYR A 52 0.49 4.98 6.84
C TYR A 52 0.08 3.53 6.61
N GLU A 53 -1.22 3.28 6.62
CA GLU A 53 -1.82 2.01 6.22
C GLU A 53 -2.71 2.21 4.99
N LEU A 54 -2.54 1.37 3.96
CA LEU A 54 -3.55 1.13 2.95
C LEU A 54 -4.56 0.12 3.50
N ARG A 55 -5.84 0.46 3.38
CA ARG A 55 -6.96 -0.29 3.97
C ARG A 55 -7.71 -1.02 2.88
N VAL A 56 -7.32 -2.27 2.64
CA VAL A 56 -7.95 -3.17 1.67
C VAL A 56 -9.13 -3.86 2.37
N ARG A 57 -10.36 -3.44 2.03
CA ARG A 57 -11.58 -3.91 2.70
C ARG A 57 -12.29 -5.01 1.91
N GLY A 58 -12.89 -5.96 2.61
CA GLY A 58 -13.60 -7.10 2.02
C GLY A 58 -14.00 -8.13 3.07
N GLN A 59 -14.13 -9.39 2.65
CA GLN A 59 -14.36 -10.51 3.56
C GLN A 59 -13.21 -10.67 4.57
N GLN A 60 -11.98 -10.42 4.10
CA GLN A 60 -10.81 -10.23 4.95
C GLN A 60 -10.37 -8.76 4.89
N GLU A 61 -10.08 -8.17 6.05
CA GLU A 61 -9.49 -6.84 6.15
C GLU A 61 -7.96 -6.98 6.08
N ILE A 62 -7.35 -6.45 5.01
CA ILE A 62 -5.90 -6.45 4.80
C ILE A 62 -5.37 -5.03 4.97
N ARG A 63 -4.27 -4.90 5.71
CA ARG A 63 -3.60 -3.62 5.97
C ARG A 63 -2.17 -3.69 5.45
N ILE A 64 -1.86 -2.84 4.48
CA ILE A 64 -0.51 -2.73 3.93
C ILE A 64 0.13 -1.46 4.49
N LEU A 65 1.17 -1.61 5.28
CA LEU A 65 1.92 -0.48 5.82
C LEU A 65 2.84 0.11 4.75
N TYR A 66 2.88 1.44 4.67
CA TYR A 66 3.76 2.15 3.74
C TYR A 66 4.24 3.47 4.33
N CYS A 67 5.33 3.99 3.75
CA CYS A 67 5.88 5.30 4.06
C CYS A 67 6.23 6.03 2.76
N PHE A 68 6.30 7.35 2.84
CA PHE A 68 6.88 8.14 1.77
C PHE A 68 8.38 8.26 2.01
N HIS A 69 9.17 7.81 1.03
CA HIS A 69 10.61 7.95 1.05
C HIS A 69 11.04 8.82 -0.13
N LYS A 70 11.92 9.78 0.10
CA LYS A 70 12.61 10.48 -0.99
C LYS A 70 13.75 9.58 -1.43
N THR A 71 13.63 8.96 -2.59
CA THR A 71 14.77 8.27 -3.20
C THR A 71 15.86 9.32 -3.44
N LYS A 72 16.96 9.25 -2.68
CA LYS A 72 18.20 9.95 -3.04
C LYS A 72 18.77 9.15 -4.21
N LEU A 73 18.65 9.68 -5.43
CA LEU A 73 19.54 9.27 -6.51
C LEU A 73 20.93 9.76 -6.10
N SER A 74 21.73 8.85 -5.52
CA SER A 74 23.16 9.02 -5.29
C SER A 74 23.92 8.64 -6.55
#